data_AF-A0A800FAX8-F1
#
_entry.id   AF-A0A800FAX8-F1
#
_cell.length_a   1.000
_cell.length_b   1.000
_cell.length_c   1.000
_cell.angle_alpha   90.00
_cell.angle_beta   90.00
_cell.angle_gamma   90.00
#
_symmetry.space_group_name_H-M   'P 1'
#
loop_
_entity.id
_entity.type
_entity.pdbx_description
1 polymer ?
#
loop_
_entity_poly.entity_id
_entity_poly.type
_entity_poly.pdbx_seq_one_letter_code
_entity_poly.pdbx_strand_id
1 'polypeptide(L)'
;MSKSQDRDLGMHRGITRRDFVNGMGVAVTGALITPDWLSAFGSPDGYRPQEYYPPAQTGMRGSHAGSFEVAHALRDGGAWADVADTREHYDCVVVGGGLSGLSAAYFFLTSAGRGAR
;
A
#
# COMPACT_ATOMS: atom_id res chain seq x y z
N MET A 1 -28.54 -3.90 1.39
CA MET A 1 -28.87 -2.82 0.43
C MET A 1 -30.16 -3.19 -0.27
N SER A 2 -31.09 -2.23 -0.42
CA SER A 2 -32.38 -2.47 -1.08
C SER A 2 -32.21 -2.45 -2.60
N LYS A 3 -32.91 -3.33 -3.33
CA LYS A 3 -32.94 -3.33 -4.81
C LYS A 3 -33.35 -1.97 -5.40
N SER A 4 -34.11 -1.16 -4.66
CA SER A 4 -34.46 0.21 -5.07
C SER A 4 -33.24 1.13 -5.06
N GLN A 5 -32.41 1.05 -4.02
CA GLN A 5 -31.20 1.87 -3.87
C GLN A 5 -30.17 1.55 -4.95
N ASP A 6 -29.98 0.26 -5.24
CA ASP A 6 -29.04 -0.17 -6.28
C ASP A 6 -29.48 0.28 -7.69
N ARG A 7 -30.80 0.36 -7.91
CA ARG A 7 -31.35 0.91 -9.15
C ARG A 7 -31.11 2.41 -9.25
N ASP A 8 -31.36 3.15 -8.17
CA ASP A 8 -31.21 4.60 -8.13
C ASP A 8 -29.74 5.04 -8.28
N LEU A 9 -28.81 4.24 -7.74
CA LEU A 9 -27.36 4.41 -7.92
C LEU A 9 -26.85 3.94 -9.29
N GLY A 10 -27.71 3.37 -10.14
CA GLY A 10 -27.32 2.93 -11.47
C GLY A 10 -26.46 1.67 -11.50
N MET A 11 -26.41 0.88 -10.41
CA MET A 11 -25.56 -0.32 -10.28
C MET A 11 -25.94 -1.46 -11.25
N HIS A 12 -27.07 -1.33 -11.95
CA HIS A 12 -27.55 -2.23 -12.99
C HIS A 12 -27.07 -1.85 -14.40
N ARG A 13 -26.35 -0.73 -14.55
CA ARG A 13 -25.83 -0.23 -15.83
C ARG A 13 -24.33 -0.52 -15.93
N GLY A 14 -23.88 -0.99 -17.09
CA GLY A 14 -22.45 -1.17 -17.35
C GLY A 14 -21.72 0.18 -17.43
N ILE A 15 -20.55 0.28 -16.80
CA ILE A 15 -19.67 1.46 -16.87
C ILE A 15 -18.74 1.27 -18.07
N THR A 16 -18.82 2.15 -19.07
CA THR A 16 -17.93 2.05 -20.24
C THR A 16 -16.54 2.64 -19.93
N ARG A 17 -15.53 2.27 -20.74
CA ARG A 17 -14.18 2.85 -20.61
C ARG A 17 -14.19 4.38 -20.68
N ARG A 18 -15.06 4.96 -21.52
CA ARG A 18 -15.20 6.42 -21.66
C ARG A 18 -15.79 7.04 -20.40
N ASP A 19 -16.81 6.42 -19.81
CA ASP A 19 -17.44 6.92 -18.58
C ASP A 19 -16.45 6.92 -17.41
N PHE A 20 -15.64 5.87 -17.31
CA PHE A 20 -14.58 5.79 -16.30
C PHE A 20 -13.50 6.88 -16.48
N VAL A 21 -12.99 7.05 -17.71
CA VAL A 21 -11.96 8.07 -18.01
C VAL A 21 -12.49 9.49 -17.77
N ASN A 22 -13.72 9.77 -18.21
CA ASN A 22 -14.34 11.07 -17.98
C ASN A 22 -14.65 11.32 -16.50
N GLY A 23 -15.10 10.30 -15.76
CA GLY A 23 -15.36 10.38 -14.32
C GLY A 23 -14.08 10.66 -13.51
N MET A 24 -12.96 10.02 -13.86
CA MET A 24 -11.66 10.30 -13.25
C MET A 24 -11.21 11.75 -13.49
N GLY A 25 -11.43 12.29 -14.69
CA GLY A 25 -11.12 13.70 -14.98
C GLY A 25 -11.87 14.69 -14.08
N VAL A 26 -13.13 14.41 -13.77
CA VAL A 26 -13.94 15.23 -12.85
C VAL A 26 -13.41 15.15 -11.43
N ALA A 27 -13.06 13.95 -10.95
CA ALA A 27 -12.51 13.75 -9.60
C ALA A 27 -11.15 14.45 -9.42
N VAL A 28 -10.25 14.31 -10.40
CA VAL A 28 -8.93 14.96 -10.37
C VAL A 28 -9.07 16.48 -10.42
N THR A 29 -9.91 17.00 -11.31
CA THR A 29 -10.14 18.45 -11.39
C THR A 29 -10.75 18.99 -10.09
N GLY A 30 -11.70 18.28 -9.50
CA GLY A 30 -12.30 18.61 -8.20
C GLY A 30 -11.29 18.67 -7.05
N ALA A 31 -10.30 17.76 -7.06
CA ALA A 31 -9.21 17.74 -6.08
C ALA A 31 -8.14 18.83 -6.32
N LEU A 32 -8.05 19.39 -7.52
CA LEU A 32 -7.13 20.50 -7.82
C LEU A 32 -7.76 21.87 -7.52
N ILE A 33 -9.08 21.97 -7.54
CA ILE A 33 -9.83 23.19 -7.21
C ILE A 33 -10.30 23.22 -5.75
N THR A 34 -9.83 22.30 -4.91
CA THR A 34 -10.23 22.26 -3.49
C THR A 34 -9.89 23.59 -2.80
N PRO A 35 -10.88 24.23 -2.15
CA PRO A 35 -10.71 25.54 -1.53
C PRO A 35 -9.89 25.45 -0.22
N ASP A 36 -9.09 26.49 0.04
CA ASP A 36 -8.08 26.55 1.11
C ASP A 36 -8.61 26.23 2.53
N TRP A 37 -9.89 26.44 2.82
CA TRP A 37 -10.47 26.12 4.14
C TRP A 37 -10.48 24.62 4.48
N LEU A 38 -10.29 23.73 3.49
CA LEU A 38 -10.13 22.30 3.74
C LEU A 38 -8.79 21.96 4.43
N SER A 39 -7.81 22.87 4.37
CA SER A 39 -6.53 22.74 5.10
C SER A 39 -6.69 22.86 6.62
N ALA A 40 -7.79 23.45 7.11
CA ALA A 40 -8.05 23.61 8.54
C ALA A 40 -8.40 22.30 9.27
N PHE A 41 -8.69 21.21 8.55
CA PHE A 41 -8.91 19.88 9.12
C PHE A 41 -7.61 19.08 9.34
N GLY A 42 -6.46 19.62 8.93
CA GLY A 42 -5.15 19.06 9.26
C GLY A 42 -4.50 19.83 10.40
N SER A 43 -4.67 19.38 11.64
CA SER A 43 -3.92 19.93 12.77
C SER A 43 -2.40 19.72 12.56
N PRO A 44 -1.55 20.76 12.62
CA PRO A 44 -0.11 20.60 12.36
C PRO A 44 0.68 20.04 13.54
N ASP A 45 0.19 20.14 14.77
CA ASP A 45 1.01 19.91 15.97
C ASP A 45 0.36 18.94 16.96
N GLY A 46 0.58 17.65 16.73
CA GLY A 46 0.43 16.61 17.75
C GLY A 46 1.80 16.10 18.14
N TYR A 47 2.22 16.36 19.37
CA TYR A 47 3.44 15.82 19.97
C TYR A 47 3.51 14.30 19.77
N ARG A 48 4.49 13.82 19.00
CA ARG A 48 4.78 12.39 18.85
C ARG A 48 6.19 12.14 19.39
N PRO A 49 6.36 11.30 20.43
CA PRO A 49 7.68 10.77 20.75
C PRO A 49 8.26 10.18 19.47
N GLN A 50 9.53 10.43 19.22
CA GLN A 50 10.28 9.92 18.08
C GLN A 50 10.54 8.40 18.24
N GLU A 51 9.50 7.63 18.57
CA GLU A 51 9.46 6.19 18.46
C GLU A 51 9.35 5.86 16.98
N TYR A 52 10.43 5.27 16.46
CA TYR A 52 10.59 4.71 15.12
C TYR A 52 9.27 4.48 14.36
N TYR A 53 8.89 5.45 13.53
CA TYR A 53 7.72 5.38 12.66
C TYR A 53 8.15 5.45 11.19
N PRO A 54 8.50 4.31 10.58
CA PRO A 54 8.97 4.23 9.19
C PRO A 54 8.10 4.97 8.16
N PRO A 55 6.75 5.04 8.30
CA PRO A 55 5.93 5.78 7.35
C PRO A 55 6.22 7.28 7.28
N ALA A 56 6.71 7.90 8.36
CA ALA A 56 7.07 9.33 8.39
C ALA A 56 8.38 9.67 7.67
N GLN A 57 9.16 8.67 7.22
CA GLN A 57 10.38 8.92 6.46
C GLN A 57 10.06 9.47 5.06
N THR A 58 10.72 10.55 4.66
CA THR A 58 10.65 11.15 3.31
C THR A 58 11.94 10.84 2.52
N GLY A 59 11.85 10.66 1.20
CA GLY A 59 12.98 10.27 0.34
C GLY A 59 12.60 9.32 -0.80
N MET A 60 13.61 8.74 -1.49
CA MET A 60 13.39 7.72 -2.53
C MET A 60 12.74 6.47 -1.93
N ARG A 61 11.43 6.28 -2.15
CA ARG A 61 10.68 5.11 -1.71
C ARG A 61 10.04 4.41 -2.91
N GLY A 62 10.03 3.07 -2.88
CA GLY A 62 9.43 2.26 -3.94
C GLY A 62 10.34 2.13 -5.16
N SER A 63 9.77 2.21 -6.37
CA SER A 63 10.54 2.15 -7.61
C SER A 63 11.32 3.43 -7.84
N HIS A 64 12.64 3.36 -7.66
CA HIS A 64 13.60 4.41 -7.98
C HIS A 64 14.79 3.80 -8.73
N ALA A 65 15.63 4.63 -9.34
CA ALA A 65 16.89 4.12 -9.91
C ALA A 65 17.69 3.40 -8.81
N GLY A 66 18.08 2.14 -9.06
CA GLY A 66 18.72 1.26 -8.08
C GLY A 66 17.78 0.30 -7.33
N SER A 67 16.47 0.56 -7.26
CA SER A 67 15.54 -0.27 -6.47
C SER A 67 15.33 -1.68 -7.03
N PHE A 68 15.75 -1.92 -8.28
CA PHE A 68 15.60 -3.18 -8.99
C PHE A 68 16.92 -3.96 -9.13
N GLU A 69 18.07 -3.33 -8.85
CA GLU A 69 19.38 -3.90 -9.17
C GLU A 69 19.67 -5.17 -8.37
N VAL A 70 19.34 -5.18 -7.07
CA VAL A 70 19.53 -6.35 -6.19
C VAL A 70 18.70 -7.54 -6.66
N ALA A 71 17.45 -7.32 -7.08
CA ALA A 71 16.58 -8.38 -7.57
C ALA A 71 17.06 -8.94 -8.93
N HIS A 72 17.56 -8.08 -9.82
CA HIS A 72 18.16 -8.51 -11.08
C HIS A 72 19.47 -9.27 -10.85
N ALA A 73 20.32 -8.81 -9.93
CA ALA A 73 21.55 -9.51 -9.55
C ALA A 73 21.23 -10.92 -9.03
N LEU A 74 20.19 -11.09 -8.20
CA LEU A 74 19.73 -12.42 -7.75
C LEU A 74 19.34 -13.31 -8.94
N ARG A 75 18.50 -12.80 -9.84
CA ARG A 75 18.04 -13.52 -11.04
C ARG A 75 19.22 -13.96 -11.91
N ASP A 76 20.24 -13.11 -12.02
CA ASP A 76 21.40 -13.32 -12.87
C ASP A 76 22.49 -14.19 -12.19
N GLY A 77 22.20 -14.77 -11.02
CA GLY A 77 23.09 -15.69 -10.31
C GLY A 77 24.13 -15.01 -9.41
N GLY A 78 23.93 -13.73 -9.09
CA GLY A 78 24.74 -13.00 -8.12
C GLY A 78 24.71 -13.67 -6.75
N ALA A 79 25.88 -13.77 -6.13
CA ALA A 79 26.04 -14.24 -4.76
C ALA A 79 26.47 -13.08 -3.86
N TRP A 80 26.02 -13.10 -2.61
CA TRP A 80 26.49 -12.17 -1.59
C TRP A 80 27.49 -12.88 -0.68
N ALA A 81 28.52 -12.16 -0.26
CA ALA A 81 29.42 -12.64 0.79
C ALA A 81 28.66 -12.68 2.13
N ASP A 82 29.10 -13.54 3.06
CA ASP A 82 28.56 -13.66 4.41
C ASP A 82 27.11 -14.14 4.54
N VAL A 83 26.60 -14.93 3.57
CA VAL A 83 25.33 -15.65 3.75
C VAL A 83 25.55 -16.84 4.69
N ALA A 84 25.00 -16.74 5.90
CA ALA A 84 24.96 -17.83 6.86
C ALA A 84 23.61 -18.57 6.76
N ASP A 85 23.67 -19.90 6.67
CA ASP A 85 22.48 -20.73 6.87
C ASP A 85 22.10 -20.71 8.35
N THR A 86 21.01 -20.01 8.67
CA THR A 86 20.50 -19.91 10.05
C THR A 86 19.83 -21.21 10.51
N ARG A 87 19.54 -22.14 9.59
CA ARG A 87 18.73 -23.34 9.82
C ARG A 87 17.34 -23.04 10.40
N GLU A 88 16.87 -21.82 10.22
CA GLU A 88 15.53 -21.40 10.60
C GLU A 88 14.55 -21.69 9.46
N HIS A 89 13.34 -22.10 9.83
CA HIS A 89 12.27 -22.36 8.90
C HIS A 89 11.12 -21.40 9.22
N TYR A 90 10.65 -20.71 8.19
CA TYR A 90 9.51 -19.81 8.25
C TYR A 90 8.42 -20.35 7.33
N ASP A 91 7.19 -20.35 7.81
CA ASP A 91 5.98 -20.66 7.04
C ASP A 91 5.64 -19.50 6.10
N CYS A 92 6.02 -18.25 6.46
CA CYS A 92 5.83 -17.07 5.62
C CYS A 92 6.91 -16.00 5.85
N VAL A 93 7.45 -15.44 4.76
CA VAL A 93 8.35 -14.28 4.80
C VAL A 93 7.65 -13.08 4.18
N VAL A 94 7.49 -12.01 4.96
CA VAL A 94 6.90 -10.73 4.50
C VAL A 94 8.01 -9.70 4.32
N VAL A 95 8.28 -9.33 3.07
CA VAL A 95 9.29 -8.32 2.73
C VAL A 95 8.63 -6.95 2.63
N GLY A 96 8.75 -6.15 3.68
CA GLY A 96 8.31 -4.75 3.74
C GLY A 96 7.24 -4.48 4.81
N GLY A 97 7.53 -3.58 5.75
CA GLY A 97 6.69 -3.25 6.91
C GLY A 97 5.66 -2.12 6.69
N GLY A 98 5.16 -1.95 5.47
CA GLY A 98 4.09 -0.99 5.16
C GLY A 98 2.69 -1.50 5.52
N LEU A 99 1.65 -0.70 5.28
CA LEU A 99 0.25 -1.11 5.52
C LEU A 99 -0.06 -2.46 4.84
N SER A 100 0.30 -2.61 3.58
CA SER A 100 0.09 -3.86 2.83
C SER A 100 0.84 -5.05 3.42
N GLY A 101 2.07 -4.85 3.91
CA GLY A 101 2.86 -5.90 4.52
C GLY A 101 2.34 -6.32 5.89
N LEU A 102 1.96 -5.36 6.73
CA LEU A 102 1.29 -5.63 8.01
C LEU A 102 -0.06 -6.31 7.81
N SER A 103 -0.83 -5.90 6.81
CA SER A 103 -2.06 -6.59 6.42
C SER A 103 -1.78 -8.03 5.97
N ALA A 104 -0.75 -8.26 5.15
CA ALA A 104 -0.37 -9.60 4.72
C ALA A 104 -0.01 -10.50 5.91
N ALA A 105 0.84 -10.01 6.83
CA ALA A 105 1.19 -10.72 8.06
C ALA A 105 -0.04 -11.03 8.93
N TYR A 106 -0.94 -10.05 9.09
CA TYR A 106 -2.18 -10.23 9.85
C TYR A 106 -3.10 -11.29 9.23
N PHE A 107 -3.32 -11.25 7.92
CA PHE A 107 -4.20 -12.21 7.25
C PHE A 107 -3.56 -13.61 7.19
N PHE A 108 -2.25 -13.70 7.06
CA PHE A 108 -1.53 -14.96 7.17
C PHE A 108 -1.74 -15.60 8.55
N LEU A 109 -1.47 -14.87 9.65
CA LEU A 109 -1.68 -15.38 11.00
C LEU A 109 -3.15 -15.74 11.29
N THR A 110 -4.09 -14.97 10.74
CA THR A 110 -5.53 -15.22 10.91
C THR A 110 -5.97 -16.51 10.22
N SER A 111 -5.39 -16.82 9.04
CA SER A 111 -5.74 -18.00 8.25
C SER A 111 -4.97 -19.25 8.63
N ALA A 112 -3.67 -19.14 8.87
CA ALA A 112 -2.79 -20.25 9.24
C ALA A 112 -2.89 -20.62 10.74
N GLY A 113 -3.39 -19.69 11.57
CA GLY A 113 -3.54 -19.87 13.01
C GLY A 113 -2.30 -19.40 13.80
N ARG A 114 -2.46 -19.22 15.11
CA ARG A 114 -1.45 -18.65 16.01
C ARG A 114 -0.16 -19.48 16.17
N GLY A 115 -0.11 -20.68 15.59
CA GLY A 115 1.07 -21.54 15.61
C GLY A 115 2.03 -21.32 14.44
N ALA A 116 1.60 -20.62 13.39
CA ALA A 116 2.41 -20.32 12.20
C ALA A 116 3.52 -19.31 12.52
N ARG A 117 4.69 -19.49 11.90
CA ARG A 117 5.91 -18.71 12.23
C ARG A 117 6.62 -18.17 11.00
#